data_AF-A0A2D7VZP9-F1
#
_entry.id   AF-A0A2D7VZP9-F1
#
_cell.length_a   1.000
_cell.length_b   1.000
_cell.length_c   1.000
_cell.angle_alpha   90.00
_cell.angle_beta   90.00
_cell.angle_gamma   90.00
#
_symmetry.space_group_name_H-M   'P 1'
#
loop_
_entity.id
_entity.type
_entity.pdbx_description
1 polymer ?
#
loop_
_entity_poly.entity_id
_entity_poly.type
_entity_poly.pdbx_seq_one_letter_code
_entity_poly.pdbx_strand_id
1 'polypeptide(L)'
;MGNANGVPVRLVRNDGGLIELMCTEITLDVDRGVSATPIIFAGSERYSIDLNLTKAVILLRGVFTDDDLTKVGQGSQAQALIDFSRTDFVNNPQKPASSQSISFSNALNLESLLASETVDTFSQSSFRFALVGGSSFSTTNNIYAAKASTKFGYDSGSSKHFFAVATANGVETVDTIVGGSGYTSSAETATSTSGSGSGCIVTYTNSGGAITGIEVIHPGKNYAVGDTVTVAGGSSGTFRVASKTNILTAKQMANNLTDLLNATSLGGNNLTNFSATQVDSTISGESQTGVVITQATTDTDSLTGNGKGPDFNRGIWNSTFKPYFSVFKGGRPATGAFAGMSAGDKVMSLWATLNNSNNGGLSAPFGGVLETINNFYTWEENNAEVLNPIDSKYGDYIMGIQIPFNSTLNADSGEKYSAVNFFMPTGGFHTTNSKDVTNARPASDELHFWLESYAGIKGIVTKATFTRLAGEPIYNFDIQFIPTDYVI
;
A
#
# COMPACT_ATOMS: atom_id res chain seq x y z
N MET A 1 26.12 9.07 16.45
CA MET A 1 25.00 9.92 15.95
C MET A 1 24.58 9.38 14.59
N GLY A 2 23.90 8.22 14.53
CA GLY A 2 23.68 7.51 13.25
C GLY A 2 22.24 7.42 12.76
N ASN A 3 21.25 7.37 13.65
CA ASN A 3 19.86 7.12 13.25
C ASN A 3 18.96 8.29 13.68
N ALA A 4 18.46 9.04 12.70
CA ALA A 4 17.30 9.90 12.89
C ALA A 4 16.09 8.99 13.18
N ASN A 5 15.52 9.07 14.38
CA ASN A 5 14.37 8.25 14.82
C ASN A 5 14.53 6.72 14.61
N GLY A 6 15.76 6.20 14.71
CA GLY A 6 15.99 4.76 14.56
C GLY A 6 16.07 4.27 13.11
N VAL A 7 15.93 5.13 12.10
CA VAL A 7 16.11 4.77 10.68
C VAL A 7 17.61 4.71 10.34
N PRO A 8 18.12 3.58 9.82
CA PRO A 8 19.53 3.45 9.43
C PRO A 8 19.80 4.09 8.06
N VAL A 9 21.08 4.28 7.74
CA VAL A 9 21.52 4.58 6.36
C VAL A 9 21.22 3.37 5.48
N ARG A 10 20.79 3.57 4.24
CA ARG A 10 20.45 2.46 3.33
C ARG A 10 21.08 2.63 1.97
N LEU A 11 21.63 1.56 1.40
CA LEU A 11 21.87 1.48 -0.04
C LEU A 11 20.59 1.03 -0.73
N VAL A 12 20.30 1.63 -1.88
CA VAL A 12 19.09 1.34 -2.66
C VAL A 12 19.50 0.61 -3.93
N ARG A 13 18.88 -0.55 -4.15
CA ARG A 13 19.03 -1.34 -5.37
C ARG A 13 18.02 -0.90 -6.44
N ASN A 14 18.33 -1.19 -7.71
CA ASN A 14 17.47 -0.84 -8.83
C ASN A 14 16.10 -1.53 -8.81
N ASP A 15 15.97 -2.67 -8.14
CA ASP A 15 14.69 -3.35 -7.91
C ASP A 15 13.91 -2.85 -6.68
N GLY A 16 14.35 -1.76 -6.06
CA GLY A 16 13.75 -1.20 -4.84
C GLY A 16 14.19 -1.89 -3.55
N GLY A 17 15.03 -2.94 -3.63
CA GLY A 17 15.63 -3.56 -2.46
C GLY A 17 16.48 -2.56 -1.65
N LEU A 18 16.41 -2.65 -0.33
CA LEU A 18 17.16 -1.79 0.60
C LEU A 18 18.19 -2.61 1.37
N ILE A 19 19.42 -2.12 1.48
CA ILE A 19 20.48 -2.71 2.30
C ILE A 19 20.80 -1.73 3.43
N GLU A 20 20.43 -2.09 4.65
CA GLU A 20 20.65 -1.24 5.82
C GLU A 20 22.11 -1.31 6.29
N LEU A 21 22.69 -0.14 6.55
CA LEU A 21 24.05 0.06 7.00
C LEU A 21 24.04 0.67 8.40
N MET A 22 24.69 -0.01 9.35
CA MET A 22 24.89 0.51 10.71
C MET A 22 26.13 1.40 10.72
N CYS A 23 25.99 2.58 10.11
CA CYS A 23 27.08 3.56 10.02
C CYS A 23 27.40 4.15 11.39
N THR A 24 28.67 4.08 11.78
CA THR A 24 29.21 4.80 12.94
C THR A 24 29.72 6.18 12.55
N GLU A 25 30.14 6.35 11.29
CA GLU A 25 30.65 7.59 10.72
C GLU A 25 30.16 7.75 9.27
N ILE A 26 29.77 8.97 8.92
CA ILE A 26 29.45 9.39 7.55
C ILE A 26 30.27 10.64 7.28
N THR A 27 31.10 10.60 6.24
CA THR A 27 31.86 11.76 5.77
C THR A 27 31.31 12.18 4.42
N LEU A 28 30.85 13.43 4.32
CA LEU A 28 30.42 14.05 3.06
C LEU A 28 31.52 15.01 2.63
N ASP A 29 32.22 14.69 1.55
CA ASP A 29 33.29 15.52 0.99
C ASP A 29 32.88 16.08 -0.37
N VAL A 30 33.12 17.37 -0.60
CA VAL A 30 32.79 18.07 -1.85
C VAL A 30 34.01 18.87 -2.28
N ASP A 31 34.65 18.41 -3.34
CA ASP A 31 35.73 19.13 -3.99
C ASP A 31 35.20 19.88 -5.22
N ARG A 32 35.61 21.14 -5.37
CA ARG A 32 35.27 21.96 -6.54
C ARG A 32 36.56 22.28 -7.27
N GLY A 33 36.71 21.70 -8.46
CA GLY A 33 37.88 21.95 -9.31
C GLY A 33 37.89 23.40 -9.80
N VAL A 34 38.71 24.25 -9.17
CA VAL A 34 39.01 25.60 -9.67
C VAL A 34 40.39 25.60 -10.32
N SER A 35 40.44 25.69 -11.65
CA SER A 35 41.71 25.84 -12.37
C SER A 35 42.03 27.33 -12.48
N ALA A 36 42.94 27.82 -11.62
CA ALA A 36 43.46 29.17 -11.71
C ALA A 36 44.68 29.21 -12.65
N THR A 37 44.52 29.79 -13.83
CA THR A 37 45.59 29.99 -14.80
C THR A 37 46.13 31.42 -14.68
N PRO A 38 47.45 31.62 -14.49
CA PRO A 38 48.03 32.97 -14.44
C PRO A 38 47.88 33.66 -15.81
N ILE A 39 47.52 34.95 -15.80
CA ILE A 39 47.45 35.75 -17.03
C ILE A 39 48.84 36.35 -17.30
N ILE A 40 49.35 36.13 -18.51
CA ILE A 40 50.63 36.71 -18.94
C ILE A 40 50.49 38.24 -19.02
N PHE A 41 51.43 38.97 -18.44
CA PHE A 41 51.51 40.45 -18.37
C PHE A 41 50.54 41.18 -17.43
N ALA A 42 49.72 40.47 -16.65
CA ALA A 42 48.80 41.08 -15.68
C ALA A 42 49.35 41.11 -14.23
N GLY A 43 50.66 41.25 -14.04
CA GLY A 43 51.23 41.50 -12.71
C GLY A 43 50.98 40.43 -11.63
N SER A 44 50.88 39.15 -12.01
CA SER A 44 50.54 38.00 -11.14
C SER A 44 49.04 37.79 -10.86
N GLU A 45 48.15 38.46 -11.59
CA GLU A 45 46.72 38.14 -11.56
C GLU A 45 46.45 36.74 -12.13
N ARG A 46 45.47 36.04 -11.52
CA ARG A 46 45.04 34.70 -11.91
C ARG A 46 43.61 34.76 -12.41
N TYR A 47 43.35 34.14 -13.54
CA TYR A 47 42.01 33.92 -14.04
C TYR A 47 41.62 32.48 -13.74
N SER A 48 40.44 32.27 -13.14
CA SER A 48 39.89 30.94 -12.93
C SER A 48 38.59 30.79 -13.70
N ILE A 49 38.50 29.74 -14.52
CA ILE A 49 37.22 29.31 -15.08
C ILE A 49 36.63 28.31 -14.09
N ASP A 50 35.52 28.68 -13.46
CA ASP A 50 34.71 27.74 -12.69
C ASP A 50 33.88 26.90 -13.67
N LEU A 51 34.39 25.72 -14.01
CA LEU A 51 33.65 24.75 -14.83
C LEU A 51 32.51 24.07 -14.04
N ASN A 52 32.32 24.45 -12.77
CA ASN A 52 31.37 23.88 -11.83
C ASN A 52 31.42 22.34 -11.78
N LEU A 53 32.63 21.78 -11.94
CA LEU A 53 32.87 20.35 -11.80
C LEU A 53 33.01 20.04 -10.31
N THR A 54 31.87 19.80 -9.67
CA THR A 54 31.80 19.32 -8.29
C THR A 54 32.07 17.83 -8.26
N LYS A 55 33.10 17.40 -7.54
CA LYS A 55 33.33 16.00 -7.21
C LYS A 55 32.87 15.79 -5.77
N ALA A 56 31.70 15.18 -5.61
CA ALA A 56 31.22 14.75 -4.30
C ALA A 56 31.64 13.30 -4.04
N VAL A 57 32.10 13.02 -2.83
CA VAL A 57 32.42 11.68 -2.35
C VAL A 57 31.79 11.50 -0.97
N ILE A 58 31.06 10.42 -0.81
CA ILE A 58 30.44 10.03 0.45
C ILE A 58 31.20 8.80 0.96
N LEU A 59 31.81 8.92 2.14
CA LEU A 59 32.45 7.80 2.82
C LEU A 59 31.54 7.33 3.95
N LEU A 60 31.19 6.05 3.95
CA LEU A 60 30.40 5.41 4.98
C LEU A 60 31.28 4.43 5.72
N ARG A 61 31.34 4.58 7.03
CA ARG A 61 32.05 3.63 7.90
C ARG A 61 31.11 3.15 8.98
N GLY A 62 31.22 1.87 9.28
CA GLY A 62 30.39 1.26 10.29
C GLY A 62 30.77 -0.18 10.54
N VAL A 63 29.85 -0.88 11.20
CA VAL A 63 30.03 -2.28 11.56
C VAL A 63 28.80 -3.07 11.15
N PHE A 64 28.99 -4.26 10.61
CA PHE A 64 27.95 -5.27 10.60
C PHE A 64 28.10 -6.08 11.89
N THR A 65 27.01 -6.14 12.64
CA THR A 65 26.81 -7.07 13.74
C THR A 65 25.75 -8.08 13.33
N ASP A 66 25.74 -9.23 14.01
CA ASP A 66 24.60 -10.13 13.96
C ASP A 66 23.32 -9.34 14.28
N ASP A 67 22.24 -9.65 13.57
CA ASP A 67 20.93 -9.19 14.00
C ASP A 67 20.69 -9.67 15.44
N ASP A 68 20.21 -8.76 16.29
CA ASP A 68 19.79 -9.12 17.63
C ASP A 68 18.77 -10.25 17.50
N LEU A 69 19.11 -11.44 18.02
CA LEU A 69 18.28 -12.66 17.97
C LEU A 69 16.85 -12.41 18.51
N THR A 70 16.68 -11.39 19.37
CA THR A 70 15.37 -10.98 19.89
C THR A 70 14.56 -10.11 18.92
N LYS A 71 15.22 -9.54 17.92
CA LYS A 71 14.67 -8.75 16.81
C LYS A 71 14.65 -9.49 15.48
N VAL A 72 15.19 -10.71 15.41
CA VAL A 72 15.04 -11.59 14.24
C VAL A 72 13.57 -11.84 14.06
N GLY A 73 13.05 -11.19 13.01
CA GLY A 73 11.66 -10.77 12.92
C GLY A 73 10.72 -11.92 13.16
N GLN A 74 9.81 -11.76 14.11
CA GLN A 74 8.53 -12.46 14.01
C GLN A 74 8.01 -12.18 12.61
N GLY A 75 7.71 -13.23 11.85
CA GLY A 75 7.28 -13.04 10.48
C GLY A 75 6.14 -12.03 10.44
N SER A 76 6.16 -11.12 9.48
CA SER A 76 5.10 -10.14 9.30
C SER A 76 4.03 -10.70 8.38
N GLN A 77 2.78 -10.44 8.71
CA GLN A 77 1.65 -10.80 7.87
C GLN A 77 1.54 -9.85 6.68
N ALA A 78 1.19 -10.38 5.50
CA ALA A 78 0.94 -9.53 4.34
C ALA A 78 -0.42 -8.83 4.49
N GLN A 79 -0.47 -7.56 4.10
CA GLN A 79 -1.67 -6.73 4.16
C GLN A 79 -2.06 -6.18 2.79
N ALA A 80 -3.35 -6.15 2.51
CA ALA A 80 -3.95 -5.53 1.33
C ALA A 80 -5.02 -4.52 1.76
N LEU A 81 -5.34 -3.58 0.88
CA LEU A 81 -6.40 -2.60 1.11
C LEU A 81 -7.49 -2.75 0.04
N ILE A 82 -8.76 -2.68 0.45
CA ILE A 82 -9.88 -2.38 -0.43
C ILE A 82 -10.55 -1.11 0.10
N ASP A 83 -10.73 -0.11 -0.75
CA ASP A 83 -11.31 1.18 -0.38
C ASP A 83 -12.53 1.49 -1.24
N PHE A 84 -13.69 1.58 -0.59
CA PHE A 84 -14.99 1.80 -1.23
C PHE A 84 -15.33 3.29 -1.40
N SER A 85 -14.49 4.23 -0.95
CA SER A 85 -14.75 5.66 -1.12
C SER A 85 -14.51 6.16 -2.55
N ARG A 86 -13.79 5.38 -3.37
CA ARG A 86 -13.41 5.74 -4.75
C ARG A 86 -13.44 4.52 -5.66
N THR A 87 -13.74 4.74 -6.93
CA THR A 87 -13.57 3.75 -7.99
C THR A 87 -12.20 3.87 -8.66
N ASP A 88 -11.57 2.75 -8.98
CA ASP A 88 -10.41 2.70 -9.87
C ASP A 88 -10.87 2.60 -11.33
N PHE A 89 -10.59 3.65 -12.12
CA PHE A 89 -11.08 3.78 -13.49
C PHE A 89 -10.16 3.23 -14.58
N VAL A 90 -8.90 2.84 -14.32
CA VAL A 90 -8.02 2.42 -15.43
C VAL A 90 -6.94 1.45 -14.97
N ASN A 91 -7.05 0.15 -15.30
CA ASN A 91 -6.02 -0.89 -15.54
C ASN A 91 -4.62 -0.80 -14.86
N ASN A 92 -4.46 -0.07 -13.77
CA ASN A 92 -3.17 0.17 -13.14
C ASN A 92 -3.37 0.36 -11.63
N PRO A 93 -3.16 -0.71 -10.83
CA PRO A 93 -3.29 -0.67 -9.37
C PRO A 93 -2.28 0.26 -8.67
N GLN A 94 -1.51 1.07 -9.40
CA GLN A 94 -0.43 1.90 -8.85
C GLN A 94 -0.36 3.33 -9.40
N LYS A 95 -1.29 3.77 -10.27
CA LYS A 95 -1.24 5.16 -10.76
C LYS A 95 -2.26 6.03 -10.00
N PRO A 96 -1.86 7.20 -9.47
CA PRO A 96 -2.81 8.12 -8.83
C PRO A 96 -3.91 8.43 -9.84
N ALA A 97 -5.14 8.07 -9.50
CA ALA A 97 -6.29 8.29 -10.36
C ALA A 97 -6.36 9.77 -10.74
N SER A 98 -6.44 10.06 -12.04
CA SER A 98 -6.80 11.40 -12.52
C SER A 98 -8.07 11.85 -11.81
N SER A 99 -8.15 13.15 -11.50
CA SER A 99 -9.11 13.87 -10.65
C SER A 99 -10.63 13.71 -10.89
N GLN A 100 -11.08 12.70 -11.63
CA GLN A 100 -12.50 12.36 -11.84
C GLN A 100 -12.92 11.05 -11.18
N SER A 101 -12.34 10.70 -10.04
CA SER A 101 -12.75 9.51 -9.28
C SER A 101 -14.17 9.69 -8.73
N ILE A 102 -15.11 8.91 -9.24
CA ILE A 102 -16.49 8.82 -8.75
C ILE A 102 -16.48 7.91 -7.50
N SER A 103 -17.38 8.14 -6.55
CA SER A 103 -17.56 7.21 -5.42
C SER A 103 -17.99 5.83 -5.92
N PHE A 104 -17.45 4.75 -5.33
CA PHE A 104 -17.89 3.38 -5.65
C PHE A 104 -19.35 3.15 -5.24
N SER A 105 -19.86 3.88 -4.25
CA SER A 105 -21.29 3.86 -3.90
C SER A 105 -22.17 4.67 -4.86
N ASN A 106 -21.75 4.88 -6.12
CA ASN A 106 -22.59 5.55 -7.11
C ASN A 106 -23.83 4.70 -7.38
N ALA A 107 -24.98 5.20 -6.89
CA ALA A 107 -26.19 4.41 -6.85
C ALA A 107 -26.67 3.97 -8.24
N LEU A 108 -26.59 4.85 -9.24
CA LEU A 108 -27.04 4.54 -10.60
C LEU A 108 -26.21 3.41 -11.24
N ASN A 109 -24.89 3.42 -11.00
CA ASN A 109 -24.01 2.38 -11.55
C ASN A 109 -24.22 1.04 -10.85
N LEU A 110 -24.24 1.01 -9.51
CA LEU A 110 -24.45 -0.24 -8.77
C LEU A 110 -25.85 -0.83 -8.99
N GLU A 111 -26.90 0.00 -9.07
CA GLU A 111 -28.25 -0.46 -9.39
C GLU A 111 -28.31 -1.07 -10.80
N SER A 112 -27.67 -0.43 -11.79
CA SER A 112 -27.58 -0.95 -13.15
C SER A 112 -26.83 -2.28 -13.20
N LEU A 113 -25.69 -2.37 -12.50
CA LEU A 113 -24.90 -3.60 -12.43
C LEU A 113 -25.64 -4.75 -11.75
N LEU A 114 -26.43 -4.46 -10.71
CA LEU A 114 -27.15 -5.45 -9.91
C LEU A 114 -28.64 -5.56 -10.31
N ALA A 115 -29.04 -4.98 -11.44
CA ALA A 115 -30.44 -4.93 -11.86
C ALA A 115 -31.04 -6.34 -12.09
N SER A 116 -30.21 -7.29 -12.52
CA SER A 116 -30.61 -8.69 -12.71
C SER A 116 -30.67 -9.51 -11.42
N GLU A 117 -30.09 -9.03 -10.31
CA GLU A 117 -30.05 -9.77 -9.06
C GLU A 117 -31.32 -9.54 -8.24
N THR A 118 -31.98 -10.63 -7.86
CA THR A 118 -33.04 -10.60 -6.85
C THR A 118 -32.43 -10.59 -5.45
N VAL A 119 -33.08 -9.92 -4.50
CA VAL A 119 -32.60 -9.82 -3.13
C VAL A 119 -32.47 -11.23 -2.53
N ASP A 120 -31.34 -11.50 -1.86
CA ASP A 120 -30.99 -12.80 -1.25
C ASP A 120 -30.91 -13.98 -2.22
N THR A 121 -30.85 -13.73 -3.52
CA THR A 121 -30.65 -14.78 -4.54
C THR A 121 -29.36 -14.53 -5.28
N PHE A 122 -28.44 -15.49 -5.22
CA PHE A 122 -27.09 -15.37 -5.81
C PHE A 122 -27.05 -15.92 -7.25
N SER A 123 -28.00 -15.47 -8.08
CA SER A 123 -28.24 -16.07 -9.39
C SER A 123 -27.05 -15.91 -10.35
N GLN A 124 -26.27 -14.82 -10.21
CA GLN A 124 -25.09 -14.60 -11.03
C GLN A 124 -23.76 -14.71 -10.27
N SER A 125 -22.79 -15.30 -10.96
CA SER A 125 -21.42 -15.56 -10.50
C SER A 125 -20.43 -14.42 -10.79
N SER A 126 -20.92 -13.24 -11.17
CA SER A 126 -20.14 -12.35 -12.02
C SER A 126 -19.44 -11.20 -11.28
N PHE A 127 -20.01 -10.74 -10.15
CA PHE A 127 -19.46 -9.67 -9.32
C PHE A 127 -18.68 -10.25 -8.14
N ARG A 128 -17.44 -10.67 -8.37
CA ARG A 128 -16.58 -11.23 -7.34
C ARG A 128 -15.18 -10.67 -7.37
N PHE A 129 -14.52 -10.65 -6.23
CA PHE A 129 -13.06 -10.58 -6.20
C PHE A 129 -12.52 -11.86 -5.57
N ALA A 130 -11.30 -12.19 -5.96
CA ALA A 130 -10.58 -13.33 -5.42
C ALA A 130 -9.61 -12.85 -4.33
N LEU A 131 -9.73 -13.44 -3.14
CA LEU A 131 -8.66 -13.44 -2.16
C LEU A 131 -7.79 -14.67 -2.36
N VAL A 132 -6.52 -14.41 -2.64
CA VAL A 132 -5.50 -15.43 -2.85
C VAL A 132 -4.52 -15.35 -1.67
N GLY A 133 -4.32 -16.45 -0.95
CA GLY A 133 -3.46 -16.46 0.24
C GLY A 133 -2.51 -17.66 0.31
N GLY A 134 -1.28 -17.40 0.76
CA GLY A 134 -0.35 -18.31 1.41
C GLY A 134 0.27 -19.46 0.59
N SER A 135 1.35 -20.02 1.15
CA SER A 135 2.36 -20.92 0.52
C SER A 135 1.90 -22.27 -0.04
N SER A 136 0.58 -22.53 -0.13
CA SER A 136 0.02 -23.76 -0.73
C SER A 136 -0.98 -23.54 -1.87
N PHE A 137 -1.42 -22.31 -2.16
CA PHE A 137 -2.18 -21.85 -3.35
C PHE A 137 -3.28 -22.71 -4.02
N SER A 138 -3.78 -23.78 -3.43
CA SER A 138 -4.92 -24.50 -4.00
C SER A 138 -6.25 -23.78 -3.74
N THR A 139 -6.30 -22.85 -2.78
CA THR A 139 -7.55 -22.22 -2.33
C THR A 139 -7.62 -20.75 -2.71
N THR A 140 -8.32 -20.45 -3.81
CA THR A 140 -8.81 -19.10 -4.10
C THR A 140 -10.16 -18.92 -3.44
N ASN A 141 -10.29 -17.95 -2.54
CA ASN A 141 -11.58 -17.61 -1.92
C ASN A 141 -12.27 -16.55 -2.76
N ASN A 142 -13.34 -16.95 -3.45
CA ASN A 142 -14.15 -16.02 -4.21
C ASN A 142 -15.18 -15.38 -3.28
N ILE A 143 -15.12 -14.05 -3.16
CA ILE A 143 -16.07 -13.25 -2.39
C ILE A 143 -16.95 -12.49 -3.38
N TYR A 144 -18.25 -12.69 -3.26
CA TYR A 144 -19.25 -12.12 -4.16
C TYR A 144 -19.90 -10.89 -3.54
N ALA A 145 -19.98 -9.82 -4.33
CA ALA A 145 -20.82 -8.68 -3.98
C ALA A 145 -22.28 -9.04 -4.27
N ALA A 146 -23.18 -8.77 -3.33
CA ALA A 146 -24.57 -9.20 -3.43
C ALA A 146 -25.58 -8.08 -3.14
N LYS A 147 -26.77 -8.25 -3.71
CA LYS A 147 -27.99 -7.58 -3.25
C LYS A 147 -28.64 -8.44 -2.18
N ALA A 148 -28.44 -8.11 -0.91
CA ALA A 148 -28.85 -8.96 0.21
C ALA A 148 -29.50 -8.16 1.33
N SER A 149 -30.37 -8.83 2.07
CA SER A 149 -31.05 -8.32 3.27
C SER A 149 -30.27 -8.56 4.56
N THR A 150 -29.22 -9.36 4.45
CA THR A 150 -28.23 -9.59 5.50
C THR A 150 -26.91 -8.96 5.10
N LYS A 151 -26.14 -8.52 6.10
CA LYS A 151 -24.82 -7.90 5.90
C LYS A 151 -23.84 -8.77 5.08
N PHE A 152 -23.78 -10.06 5.38
CA PHE A 152 -22.87 -11.02 4.75
C PHE A 152 -23.34 -12.46 5.00
N GLY A 153 -22.70 -13.44 4.37
CA GLY A 153 -22.94 -14.86 4.66
C GLY A 153 -22.19 -15.84 3.77
N TYR A 154 -22.58 -17.11 3.91
CA TYR A 154 -22.17 -18.22 3.05
C TYR A 154 -23.40 -18.94 2.53
N ASP A 155 -23.52 -19.06 1.21
CA ASP A 155 -24.56 -19.84 0.56
C ASP A 155 -24.07 -21.27 0.33
N SER A 156 -24.63 -22.22 1.07
CA SER A 156 -24.28 -23.64 0.96
C SER A 156 -24.71 -24.27 -0.36
N GLY A 157 -25.76 -23.75 -1.00
CA GLY A 157 -26.25 -24.27 -2.28
C GLY A 157 -25.28 -23.99 -3.43
N SER A 158 -24.64 -22.82 -3.42
CA SER A 158 -23.67 -22.43 -4.44
C SER A 158 -22.20 -22.46 -3.98
N SER A 159 -21.96 -22.73 -2.70
CA SER A 159 -20.63 -22.68 -2.05
C SER A 159 -19.93 -21.34 -2.25
N LYS A 160 -20.66 -20.24 -1.99
CA LYS A 160 -20.17 -18.86 -2.21
C LYS A 160 -20.21 -18.05 -0.93
N HIS A 161 -19.14 -17.30 -0.68
CA HIS A 161 -19.12 -16.22 0.31
C HIS A 161 -19.68 -14.96 -0.31
N PHE A 162 -20.45 -14.19 0.44
CA PHE A 162 -20.96 -12.92 -0.05
C PHE A 162 -20.97 -11.85 1.03
N PHE A 163 -20.92 -10.60 0.58
CA PHE A 163 -21.19 -9.42 1.40
C PHE A 163 -22.16 -8.52 0.65
N ALA A 164 -23.03 -7.83 1.37
CA ALA A 164 -24.00 -6.94 0.75
C ALA A 164 -23.32 -5.65 0.27
N VAL A 165 -23.66 -5.24 -0.94
CA VAL A 165 -23.31 -3.92 -1.53
C VAL A 165 -24.55 -3.12 -1.93
N ALA A 166 -25.69 -3.81 -2.02
CA ALA A 166 -26.99 -3.23 -2.34
C ALA A 166 -28.08 -3.93 -1.53
N THR A 167 -29.23 -3.28 -1.44
CA THR A 167 -30.47 -3.80 -0.85
C THR A 167 -31.67 -3.39 -1.72
N ALA A 168 -32.90 -3.71 -1.29
CA ALA A 168 -34.11 -3.16 -1.87
C ALA A 168 -34.89 -2.39 -0.81
N ASN A 169 -35.05 -1.09 -1.00
CA ASN A 169 -35.79 -0.21 -0.08
C ASN A 169 -35.33 -0.36 1.38
N GLY A 170 -34.03 -0.34 1.64
CA GLY A 170 -33.50 -0.36 3.00
C GLY A 170 -33.58 1.03 3.65
N VAL A 171 -33.54 1.10 4.98
CA VAL A 171 -33.55 2.35 5.75
C VAL A 171 -32.30 3.17 5.45
N GLU A 172 -32.44 4.41 4.98
CA GLU A 172 -31.30 5.30 4.72
C GLU A 172 -31.16 6.34 5.84
N THR A 173 -32.22 7.11 6.09
CA THR A 173 -32.28 8.07 7.19
C THR A 173 -33.46 7.77 8.11
N VAL A 174 -33.34 8.22 9.36
CA VAL A 174 -34.34 8.05 10.40
C VAL A 174 -34.89 9.41 10.82
N ASP A 175 -36.16 9.42 11.21
CA ASP A 175 -36.86 10.55 11.82
C ASP A 175 -37.24 10.18 13.27
N THR A 176 -38.08 10.97 13.93
CA THR A 176 -38.80 10.72 15.19
C THR A 176 -38.28 9.51 15.99
N ILE A 177 -37.32 9.77 16.87
CA ILE A 177 -36.79 8.79 17.82
C ILE A 177 -37.64 8.83 19.09
N VAL A 178 -38.19 7.68 19.47
CA VAL A 178 -38.79 7.46 20.78
C VAL A 178 -37.77 6.69 21.61
N GLY A 179 -37.14 7.36 22.57
CA GLY A 179 -35.94 6.84 23.24
C GLY A 179 -36.13 5.54 24.04
N GLY A 180 -37.35 5.28 24.52
CA GLY A 180 -37.61 4.12 25.39
C GLY A 180 -36.82 4.17 26.71
N SER A 181 -36.59 3.00 27.32
CA SER A 181 -35.81 2.86 28.56
C SER A 181 -35.06 1.53 28.62
N GLY A 182 -34.08 1.42 29.53
CA GLY A 182 -33.35 0.16 29.79
C GLY A 182 -32.24 -0.18 28.79
N TYR A 183 -31.91 0.73 27.87
CA TYR A 183 -30.80 0.55 26.92
C TYR A 183 -29.47 0.79 27.63
N THR A 184 -28.56 -0.19 27.61
CA THR A 184 -27.32 -0.16 28.41
C THR A 184 -26.03 -0.15 27.59
N SER A 185 -26.08 -0.50 26.29
CA SER A 185 -24.89 -0.53 25.43
C SER A 185 -25.23 -0.26 23.96
N SER A 186 -24.39 0.51 23.26
CA SER A 186 -24.51 0.87 21.83
C SER A 186 -24.15 -0.26 20.85
N ALA A 187 -24.42 -1.51 21.21
CA ALA A 187 -24.10 -2.65 20.36
C ALA A 187 -25.03 -2.69 19.13
N GLU A 188 -24.53 -3.32 18.07
CA GLU A 188 -25.35 -3.59 16.89
C GLU A 188 -26.59 -4.38 17.28
N THR A 189 -27.75 -3.80 16.99
CA THR A 189 -28.99 -4.37 17.44
C THR A 189 -29.93 -4.59 16.28
N ALA A 190 -30.36 -5.84 16.12
CA ALA A 190 -31.40 -6.18 15.16
C ALA A 190 -32.69 -5.44 15.53
N THR A 191 -33.38 -4.97 14.50
CA THR A 191 -34.66 -4.29 14.68
C THR A 191 -35.83 -5.18 14.31
N SER A 192 -36.97 -4.95 14.94
CA SER A 192 -38.25 -5.55 14.53
C SER A 192 -39.21 -4.44 14.14
N THR A 193 -40.05 -4.67 13.14
CA THR A 193 -40.93 -3.63 12.60
C THR A 193 -42.38 -4.00 12.84
N SER A 194 -43.23 -2.98 12.94
CA SER A 194 -44.67 -3.14 12.68
C SER A 194 -45.02 -3.00 11.19
N GLY A 195 -44.04 -2.63 10.34
CA GLY A 195 -44.15 -2.49 8.88
C GLY A 195 -43.58 -3.68 8.07
N SER A 196 -43.48 -3.52 6.75
CA SER A 196 -43.09 -4.58 5.80
C SER A 196 -41.58 -4.88 5.72
N GLY A 197 -40.76 -4.04 6.36
CA GLY A 197 -39.31 -4.15 6.34
C GLY A 197 -38.75 -5.30 7.19
N SER A 198 -37.52 -5.73 6.89
CA SER A 198 -36.78 -6.69 7.72
C SER A 198 -35.27 -6.52 7.60
N GLY A 199 -34.52 -6.97 8.62
CA GLY A 199 -33.06 -7.05 8.57
C GLY A 199 -32.31 -5.74 8.84
N CYS A 200 -32.98 -4.63 9.19
CA CYS A 200 -32.27 -3.42 9.59
C CYS A 200 -31.53 -3.64 10.91
N ILE A 201 -30.26 -3.26 10.93
CA ILE A 201 -29.36 -3.31 12.09
C ILE A 201 -28.84 -1.90 12.34
N VAL A 202 -28.95 -1.46 13.58
CA VAL A 202 -28.55 -0.12 14.01
C VAL A 202 -27.57 -0.18 15.18
N THR A 203 -26.76 0.85 15.31
CA THR A 203 -26.15 1.26 16.58
C THR A 203 -26.90 2.49 17.09
N TYR A 204 -26.77 2.78 18.38
CA TYR A 204 -27.46 3.91 18.99
C TYR A 204 -26.64 4.57 20.09
N THR A 205 -26.87 5.86 20.31
CA THR A 205 -26.41 6.56 21.50
C THR A 205 -27.54 6.58 22.53
N ASN A 206 -27.20 6.47 23.82
CA ASN A 206 -28.16 6.53 24.91
C ASN A 206 -27.75 7.54 25.99
N SER A 207 -28.74 8.11 26.67
CA SER A 207 -28.56 8.95 27.84
C SER A 207 -29.63 8.61 28.87
N GLY A 208 -29.21 8.27 30.09
CA GLY A 208 -30.14 7.83 31.15
C GLY A 208 -30.92 6.56 30.81
N GLY A 209 -30.39 5.70 29.93
CA GLY A 209 -31.04 4.47 29.48
C GLY A 209 -32.06 4.65 28.34
N ALA A 210 -32.22 5.86 27.80
CA ALA A 210 -33.06 6.16 26.64
C ALA A 210 -32.20 6.42 25.39
N ILE A 211 -32.64 5.98 24.21
CA ILE A 211 -31.98 6.24 22.93
C ILE A 211 -32.10 7.72 22.57
N THR A 212 -30.97 8.34 22.20
CA THR A 212 -30.88 9.76 21.78
C THR A 212 -30.38 9.94 20.34
N GLY A 213 -29.86 8.89 19.72
CA GLY A 213 -29.38 8.90 18.34
C GLY A 213 -29.32 7.50 17.76
N ILE A 214 -29.44 7.38 16.45
CA ILE A 214 -29.45 6.13 15.70
C ILE A 214 -28.49 6.27 14.52
N GLU A 215 -27.64 5.26 14.33
CA GLU A 215 -26.81 5.11 13.13
C GLU A 215 -27.18 3.78 12.46
N VAL A 216 -27.51 3.84 11.17
CA VAL A 216 -27.89 2.67 10.39
C VAL A 216 -26.63 1.95 9.90
N ILE A 217 -26.35 0.79 10.48
CA ILE A 217 -25.22 -0.05 10.08
C ILE A 217 -25.58 -0.97 8.93
N HIS A 218 -26.77 -1.56 8.96
CA HIS A 218 -27.33 -2.30 7.84
C HIS A 218 -28.76 -1.81 7.58
N PRO A 219 -29.07 -1.36 6.37
CA PRO A 219 -30.37 -0.75 6.09
C PRO A 219 -31.53 -1.76 6.01
N GLY A 220 -31.23 -3.06 5.93
CA GLY A 220 -32.25 -4.11 5.74
C GLY A 220 -32.96 -3.96 4.39
N LYS A 221 -34.14 -4.57 4.23
CA LYS A 221 -34.94 -4.55 2.98
C LYS A 221 -36.42 -4.23 3.22
N ASN A 222 -37.09 -3.77 2.17
CA ASN A 222 -38.56 -3.61 2.03
C ASN A 222 -39.21 -2.68 3.06
N TYR A 223 -38.46 -1.69 3.56
CA TYR A 223 -39.00 -0.63 4.40
C TYR A 223 -39.74 0.41 3.56
N ALA A 224 -40.83 0.93 4.11
CA ALA A 224 -41.54 2.09 3.58
C ALA A 224 -41.21 3.34 4.41
N VAL A 225 -41.24 4.51 3.76
CA VAL A 225 -41.16 5.79 4.49
C VAL A 225 -42.34 5.87 5.45
N GLY A 226 -42.04 6.16 6.71
CA GLY A 226 -43.02 6.23 7.80
C GLY A 226 -43.16 4.95 8.62
N ASP A 227 -42.55 3.83 8.21
CA ASP A 227 -42.51 2.60 9.01
C ASP A 227 -41.88 2.87 10.38
N THR A 228 -42.46 2.27 11.43
CA THR A 228 -41.89 2.30 12.78
C THR A 228 -41.05 1.06 13.02
N VAL A 229 -39.81 1.30 13.44
CA VAL A 229 -38.78 0.28 13.66
C VAL A 229 -38.44 0.26 15.14
N THR A 230 -38.59 -0.90 15.78
CA THR A 230 -38.28 -1.13 17.20
C THR A 230 -36.84 -1.59 17.35
N VAL A 231 -36.11 -0.93 18.24
CA VAL A 231 -34.72 -1.26 18.58
C VAL A 231 -34.73 -2.25 19.74
N ALA A 232 -34.17 -3.45 19.55
CA ALA A 232 -34.06 -4.44 20.62
C ALA A 232 -33.04 -4.00 21.70
N GLY A 233 -32.95 -4.74 22.81
CA GLY A 233 -32.00 -4.44 23.91
C GLY A 233 -32.52 -3.51 25.02
N GLY A 234 -33.76 -3.01 24.90
CA GLY A 234 -34.44 -2.21 25.92
C GLY A 234 -35.95 -2.31 25.80
N SER A 235 -36.67 -1.34 26.37
CA SER A 235 -38.14 -1.26 26.32
C SER A 235 -38.59 -0.06 25.48
N SER A 236 -39.45 -0.32 24.50
CA SER A 236 -40.20 0.68 23.72
C SER A 236 -39.36 1.71 22.95
N GLY A 237 -38.07 1.48 22.74
CA GLY A 237 -37.24 2.32 21.88
C GLY A 237 -37.58 2.09 20.41
N THR A 238 -37.99 3.13 19.71
CA THR A 238 -38.37 3.05 18.30
C THR A 238 -37.86 4.26 17.51
N PHE A 239 -37.78 4.12 16.19
CA PHE A 239 -37.59 5.24 15.27
C PHE A 239 -38.49 5.09 14.04
N ARG A 240 -38.70 6.18 13.29
CA ARG A 240 -39.43 6.15 12.01
C ARG A 240 -38.47 6.19 10.83
N VAL A 241 -38.76 5.44 9.79
CA VAL A 241 -38.01 5.49 8.52
C VAL A 241 -38.33 6.80 7.80
N ALA A 242 -37.31 7.64 7.57
CA ALA A 242 -37.46 8.93 6.91
C ALA A 242 -37.20 8.86 5.40
N SER A 243 -36.17 8.12 5.01
CA SER A 243 -35.84 7.83 3.62
C SER A 243 -35.36 6.40 3.45
N LYS A 244 -35.27 5.97 2.19
CA LYS A 244 -34.87 4.61 1.81
C LYS A 244 -33.78 4.65 0.74
N THR A 245 -32.92 3.64 0.75
CA THR A 245 -31.87 3.43 -0.25
C THR A 245 -31.93 2.01 -0.81
N ASN A 246 -31.48 1.83 -2.05
CA ASN A 246 -31.17 0.52 -2.60
C ASN A 246 -29.68 0.22 -2.58
N ILE A 247 -28.84 1.19 -2.23
CA ILE A 247 -27.39 1.10 -2.35
C ILE A 247 -26.76 1.43 -1.01
N LEU A 248 -25.80 0.60 -0.60
CA LEU A 248 -25.10 0.79 0.65
C LEU A 248 -24.07 1.92 0.51
N THR A 249 -23.83 2.64 1.61
CA THR A 249 -22.74 3.62 1.65
C THR A 249 -21.38 2.90 1.61
N ALA A 250 -20.32 3.62 1.24
CA ALA A 250 -18.95 3.09 1.26
C ALA A 250 -18.57 2.49 2.62
N LYS A 251 -18.93 3.19 3.71
CA LYS A 251 -18.74 2.71 5.09
C LYS A 251 -19.48 1.40 5.33
N GLN A 252 -20.77 1.31 4.98
CA GLN A 252 -21.56 0.09 5.17
C GLN A 252 -21.00 -1.10 4.38
N MET A 253 -20.49 -0.88 3.16
CA MET A 253 -19.83 -1.93 2.36
C MET A 253 -18.53 -2.40 3.02
N ALA A 254 -17.72 -1.48 3.53
CA ALA A 254 -16.51 -1.80 4.29
C ALA A 254 -16.84 -2.60 5.57
N ASN A 255 -17.92 -2.23 6.28
CA ASN A 255 -18.37 -2.93 7.49
C ASN A 255 -18.75 -4.37 7.13
N ASN A 256 -19.61 -4.55 6.13
CA ASN A 256 -20.07 -5.87 5.69
C ASN A 256 -18.92 -6.80 5.28
N LEU A 257 -17.92 -6.27 4.56
CA LEU A 257 -16.75 -7.06 4.18
C LEU A 257 -15.87 -7.41 5.38
N THR A 258 -15.68 -6.46 6.30
CA THR A 258 -14.90 -6.70 7.53
C THR A 258 -15.56 -7.78 8.38
N ASP A 259 -16.88 -7.69 8.56
CA ASP A 259 -17.66 -8.68 9.31
C ASP A 259 -17.57 -10.06 8.64
N LEU A 260 -17.67 -10.15 7.31
CA LEU A 260 -17.51 -11.41 6.57
C LEU A 260 -16.15 -12.06 6.83
N LEU A 261 -15.06 -11.30 6.71
CA LEU A 261 -13.70 -11.82 6.83
C LEU A 261 -13.37 -12.25 8.26
N ASN A 262 -13.95 -11.57 9.25
CA ASN A 262 -13.78 -11.89 10.67
C ASN A 262 -14.87 -12.82 11.22
N ALA A 263 -15.81 -13.28 10.38
CA ALA A 263 -16.96 -14.04 10.84
C ALA A 263 -16.54 -15.36 11.48
N THR A 264 -16.96 -15.59 12.71
CA THR A 264 -16.87 -16.89 13.37
C THR A 264 -18.16 -17.71 13.20
N SER A 265 -19.26 -17.04 12.85
CA SER A 265 -20.61 -17.59 12.73
C SER A 265 -20.85 -18.46 11.48
N LEU A 266 -19.94 -18.47 10.49
CA LEU A 266 -20.07 -19.30 9.28
C LEU A 266 -19.52 -20.73 9.50
N GLY A 267 -19.02 -21.03 10.71
CA GLY A 267 -18.54 -22.35 11.11
C GLY A 267 -17.35 -22.84 10.28
N GLY A 268 -17.48 -24.01 9.66
CA GLY A 268 -16.43 -24.58 8.79
C GLY A 268 -16.18 -23.79 7.50
N ASN A 269 -17.01 -22.79 7.19
CA ASN A 269 -16.87 -21.92 6.02
C ASN A 269 -16.30 -20.54 6.41
N ASN A 270 -15.69 -20.40 7.58
CA ASN A 270 -15.01 -19.15 7.94
C ASN A 270 -13.77 -18.94 7.06
N LEU A 271 -13.47 -17.69 6.71
CA LEU A 271 -12.29 -17.31 5.94
C LEU A 271 -11.05 -17.16 6.84
N THR A 272 -10.74 -18.19 7.63
CA THR A 272 -9.77 -18.15 8.75
C THR A 272 -8.33 -17.79 8.34
N ASN A 273 -8.01 -17.85 7.06
CA ASN A 273 -6.71 -17.44 6.51
C ASN A 273 -6.58 -15.92 6.39
N PHE A 274 -7.63 -15.17 6.68
CA PHE A 274 -7.65 -13.72 6.63
C PHE A 274 -8.27 -13.15 7.90
N SER A 275 -7.83 -11.96 8.27
CA SER A 275 -8.54 -11.06 9.18
C SER A 275 -8.71 -9.71 8.48
N ALA A 276 -9.64 -8.90 8.98
CA ALA A 276 -9.91 -7.59 8.42
C ALA A 276 -10.03 -6.52 9.51
N THR A 277 -9.66 -5.29 9.19
CA THR A 277 -9.89 -4.12 10.05
C THR A 277 -10.31 -2.95 9.20
N GLN A 278 -11.32 -2.22 9.66
CA GLN A 278 -11.73 -0.99 9.00
C GLN A 278 -10.74 0.12 9.26
N VAL A 279 -10.50 0.92 8.23
CA VAL A 279 -9.63 2.09 8.30
C VAL A 279 -10.27 3.27 7.58
N ASP A 280 -9.85 4.46 7.95
CA ASP A 280 -10.17 5.66 7.18
C ASP A 280 -9.49 5.58 5.81
N SER A 281 -10.16 6.10 4.78
CA SER A 281 -9.59 6.13 3.44
C SER A 281 -8.36 7.04 3.40
N THR A 282 -7.22 6.47 3.02
CA THR A 282 -6.00 7.25 2.76
C THR A 282 -6.07 8.07 1.47
N ILE A 283 -7.13 7.88 0.67
CA ILE A 283 -7.32 8.52 -0.64
C ILE A 283 -8.32 9.67 -0.53
N SER A 284 -9.48 9.42 0.08
CA SER A 284 -10.55 10.41 0.19
C SER A 284 -10.57 11.14 1.54
N GLY A 285 -9.94 10.57 2.58
CA GLY A 285 -10.06 11.04 3.96
C GLY A 285 -11.40 10.67 4.62
N GLU A 286 -12.29 9.94 3.93
CA GLU A 286 -13.58 9.52 4.48
C GLU A 286 -13.39 8.41 5.53
N SER A 287 -14.06 8.53 6.67
CA SER A 287 -13.85 7.62 7.79
C SER A 287 -14.44 6.22 7.56
N GLN A 288 -13.67 5.18 7.92
CA GLN A 288 -14.08 3.77 7.90
C GLN A 288 -14.60 3.26 6.54
N THR A 289 -14.12 3.84 5.44
CA THR A 289 -14.49 3.40 4.06
C THR A 289 -13.48 2.42 3.46
N GLY A 290 -12.33 2.22 4.11
CA GLY A 290 -11.31 1.24 3.75
C GLY A 290 -11.36 -0.03 4.61
N VAL A 291 -10.88 -1.13 4.04
CA VAL A 291 -10.71 -2.43 4.70
C VAL A 291 -9.28 -2.91 4.49
N VAL A 292 -8.50 -2.98 5.56
CA VAL A 292 -7.20 -3.65 5.57
C VAL A 292 -7.42 -5.12 5.82
N ILE A 293 -7.10 -5.95 4.83
CA ILE A 293 -7.14 -7.40 4.91
C ILE A 293 -5.74 -7.88 5.26
N THR A 294 -5.61 -8.69 6.30
CA THR A 294 -4.34 -9.25 6.77
C THR A 294 -4.36 -10.76 6.59
N GLN A 295 -3.32 -11.33 5.99
CA GLN A 295 -3.19 -12.78 5.88
C GLN A 295 -2.81 -13.38 7.24
N ALA A 296 -3.44 -14.48 7.63
CA ALA A 296 -3.14 -15.14 8.90
C ALA A 296 -1.70 -15.69 8.94
N THR A 297 -1.18 -16.16 7.81
CA THR A 297 0.16 -16.72 7.68
C THR A 297 1.21 -15.64 7.46
N THR A 298 2.29 -15.73 8.23
CA THR A 298 3.46 -14.84 8.10
C THR A 298 4.45 -15.33 7.02
N ASP A 299 4.29 -16.55 6.53
CA ASP A 299 5.15 -17.16 5.50
C ASP A 299 4.70 -16.79 4.08
N THR A 300 4.88 -15.53 3.73
CA THR A 300 4.42 -14.97 2.46
C THR A 300 5.60 -14.37 1.71
N ASP A 301 6.32 -15.21 0.97
CA ASP A 301 7.31 -14.75 0.00
C ASP A 301 6.63 -14.05 -1.20
N SER A 302 7.44 -13.52 -2.14
CA SER A 302 6.95 -12.87 -3.37
C SER A 302 6.17 -13.81 -4.29
N LEU A 303 6.34 -15.12 -4.14
CA LEU A 303 5.57 -16.11 -4.86
C LEU A 303 4.23 -16.36 -4.15
N THR A 304 4.19 -16.29 -2.81
CA THR A 304 3.19 -16.91 -1.90
C THR A 304 2.21 -15.99 -1.20
N GLY A 305 2.49 -14.68 -1.09
CA GLY A 305 1.49 -13.74 -0.59
C GLY A 305 1.69 -12.30 -1.00
N ASN A 306 2.92 -11.82 -1.15
CA ASN A 306 3.13 -10.46 -1.66
C ASN A 306 2.80 -10.38 -3.16
N GLY A 307 2.16 -9.28 -3.59
CA GLY A 307 1.80 -9.03 -4.99
C GLY A 307 0.58 -9.82 -5.50
N LYS A 308 -0.09 -10.60 -4.65
CA LYS A 308 -1.34 -11.34 -4.98
C LYS A 308 -2.52 -10.70 -4.28
N GLY A 309 -3.74 -10.86 -4.84
CA GLY A 309 -5.04 -10.52 -4.22
C GLY A 309 -5.14 -9.09 -3.67
N PRO A 310 -6.31 -8.58 -3.25
CA PRO A 310 -7.60 -8.76 -3.88
C PRO A 310 -7.46 -8.67 -5.40
N ASP A 311 -7.97 -9.66 -6.13
CA ASP A 311 -7.96 -9.67 -7.59
C ASP A 311 -9.36 -9.42 -8.12
N PHE A 312 -9.58 -8.21 -8.63
CA PHE A 312 -10.80 -7.78 -9.31
C PHE A 312 -10.74 -8.00 -10.84
N ASN A 313 -9.61 -8.46 -11.39
CA ASN A 313 -9.44 -8.60 -12.84
C ASN A 313 -10.13 -9.86 -13.40
N ARG A 314 -10.68 -10.72 -12.54
CA ARG A 314 -11.46 -11.90 -12.93
C ARG A 314 -12.96 -11.65 -12.74
N GLY A 315 -13.72 -11.60 -13.83
CA GLY A 315 -15.19 -11.41 -13.82
C GLY A 315 -15.63 -10.09 -14.47
N ILE A 316 -16.86 -9.64 -14.18
CA ILE A 316 -17.42 -8.39 -14.77
C ILE A 316 -16.74 -7.13 -14.20
N TRP A 317 -16.01 -7.23 -13.08
CA TRP A 317 -15.13 -6.15 -12.59
C TRP A 317 -13.91 -5.90 -13.49
N ASN A 318 -13.73 -6.65 -14.59
CA ASN A 318 -12.84 -6.27 -15.69
C ASN A 318 -13.29 -4.97 -16.39
N SER A 319 -14.51 -4.50 -16.09
CA SER A 319 -15.04 -3.21 -16.49
C SER A 319 -14.55 -2.07 -15.59
N THR A 320 -14.85 -0.85 -15.99
CA THR A 320 -14.34 0.42 -15.46
C THR A 320 -14.78 0.77 -14.03
N PHE A 321 -15.48 -0.12 -13.32
CA PHE A 321 -16.14 0.21 -12.05
C PHE A 321 -15.76 -0.75 -10.93
N LYS A 322 -14.55 -0.68 -10.38
CA LYS A 322 -14.10 -1.47 -9.22
C LYS A 322 -13.70 -0.55 -8.06
N PRO A 323 -13.79 -0.96 -6.77
CA PRO A 323 -13.26 -0.13 -5.69
C PRO A 323 -11.74 0.01 -5.86
N TYR A 324 -11.15 1.05 -5.26
CA TYR A 324 -9.70 1.10 -5.19
C TYR A 324 -9.18 -0.08 -4.36
N PHE A 325 -8.09 -0.70 -4.78
CA PHE A 325 -7.45 -1.75 -4.01
C PHE A 325 -5.93 -1.73 -4.16
N SER A 326 -5.24 -2.19 -3.13
CA SER A 326 -3.82 -2.52 -3.21
C SER A 326 -3.64 -4.02 -3.03
N VAL A 327 -2.64 -4.58 -3.70
CA VAL A 327 -2.33 -5.99 -3.52
C VAL A 327 -1.67 -6.26 -2.17
N PHE A 328 -1.67 -7.52 -1.72
CA PHE A 328 -0.99 -7.90 -0.48
C PHE A 328 0.49 -7.48 -0.52
N LYS A 329 0.97 -6.80 0.53
CA LYS A 329 2.35 -6.32 0.70
C LYS A 329 2.80 -6.47 2.15
N GLY A 330 4.12 -6.38 2.38
CA GLY A 330 4.70 -6.35 3.72
C GLY A 330 4.78 -7.71 4.43
N GLY A 331 4.35 -8.78 3.78
CA GLY A 331 4.53 -10.14 4.29
C GLY A 331 5.99 -10.56 4.31
N ARG A 332 6.47 -11.14 5.41
CA ARG A 332 7.85 -11.64 5.53
C ARG A 332 7.86 -12.90 6.38
N PRO A 333 8.46 -14.01 5.91
CA PRO A 333 8.59 -15.19 6.74
C PRO A 333 9.43 -14.89 7.99
N ALA A 334 9.12 -15.57 9.09
CA ALA A 334 9.94 -15.51 10.30
C ALA A 334 11.37 -16.04 10.06
N THR A 335 11.51 -16.91 9.06
CA THR A 335 12.78 -17.47 8.58
C THR A 335 12.94 -17.12 7.11
N GLY A 336 13.78 -16.13 6.80
CA GLY A 336 13.99 -15.69 5.43
C GLY A 336 15.35 -15.00 5.25
N ALA A 337 15.74 -14.79 3.99
CA ALA A 337 17.05 -14.28 3.58
C ALA A 337 17.48 -12.94 4.22
N PHE A 338 16.57 -12.26 4.92
CA PHE A 338 16.80 -10.95 5.57
C PHE A 338 16.38 -10.91 7.05
N ALA A 339 15.91 -12.01 7.64
CA ALA A 339 15.54 -12.08 9.05
C ALA A 339 16.58 -12.91 9.80
N GLY A 340 17.42 -12.26 10.61
CA GLY A 340 18.44 -12.96 11.40
C GLY A 340 19.71 -13.24 10.63
N MET A 341 20.10 -12.30 9.77
CA MET A 341 21.37 -12.41 9.08
C MET A 341 22.49 -12.23 10.10
N SER A 342 23.44 -13.17 10.11
CA SER A 342 24.71 -12.93 10.78
C SER A 342 25.42 -11.75 10.12
N ALA A 343 26.36 -11.12 10.83
CA ALA A 343 27.22 -10.11 10.23
C ALA A 343 27.94 -10.64 8.97
N GLY A 344 28.29 -11.93 8.97
CA GLY A 344 28.88 -12.61 7.82
C GLY A 344 27.93 -12.71 6.63
N ASP A 345 26.67 -13.06 6.85
CA ASP A 345 25.65 -13.14 5.79
C ASP A 345 25.40 -11.77 5.16
N LYS A 346 25.34 -10.71 6.00
CA LYS A 346 25.16 -9.32 5.51
C LYS A 346 26.32 -8.90 4.61
N VAL A 347 27.56 -9.16 5.05
CA VAL A 347 28.75 -8.86 4.26
C VAL A 347 28.78 -9.69 2.97
N MET A 348 28.46 -10.99 3.04
CA MET A 348 28.43 -11.87 1.88
C MET A 348 27.38 -11.40 0.86
N SER A 349 26.18 -11.06 1.31
CA SER A 349 25.11 -10.55 0.44
C SER A 349 25.53 -9.24 -0.23
N LEU A 350 26.05 -8.28 0.53
CA LEU A 350 26.51 -7.00 -0.03
C LEU A 350 27.69 -7.20 -0.99
N TRP A 351 28.64 -8.07 -0.63
CA TRP A 351 29.77 -8.41 -1.51
C TRP A 351 29.31 -9.05 -2.82
N ALA A 352 28.37 -9.99 -2.76
CA ALA A 352 27.79 -10.63 -3.93
C ALA A 352 27.06 -9.61 -4.82
N THR A 353 26.25 -8.73 -4.22
CA THR A 353 25.63 -7.62 -4.94
C THR A 353 26.69 -6.77 -5.63
N LEU A 354 27.70 -6.26 -4.92
CA LEU A 354 28.71 -5.38 -5.51
C LEU A 354 29.56 -6.04 -6.61
N ASN A 355 29.78 -7.35 -6.57
CA ASN A 355 30.59 -8.06 -7.58
C ASN A 355 29.79 -8.61 -8.76
N ASN A 356 28.50 -8.89 -8.58
CA ASN A 356 27.66 -9.49 -9.61
C ASN A 356 26.48 -8.58 -10.01
N SER A 357 26.57 -7.28 -9.73
CA SER A 357 25.55 -6.32 -10.13
C SER A 357 25.53 -6.21 -11.65
N ASN A 358 24.37 -6.48 -12.26
CA ASN A 358 24.13 -6.21 -13.67
C ASN A 358 23.13 -5.06 -13.80
N ASN A 359 23.56 -3.94 -14.40
CA ASN A 359 22.67 -2.80 -14.70
C ASN A 359 21.80 -3.05 -15.95
N GLY A 360 21.70 -4.30 -16.42
CA GLY A 360 20.96 -4.66 -17.63
C GLY A 360 21.70 -4.50 -18.95
N GLY A 361 22.96 -4.05 -18.89
CA GLY A 361 23.70 -3.61 -20.08
C GLY A 361 23.05 -2.41 -20.76
N LEU A 362 23.79 -1.70 -21.60
CA LEU A 362 23.21 -0.72 -22.52
C LEU A 362 22.19 -1.46 -23.41
N SER A 363 20.90 -1.38 -23.12
CA SER A 363 19.88 -1.62 -24.14
C SER A 363 20.09 -0.51 -25.16
N ALA A 364 20.81 -0.82 -26.24
CA ALA A 364 21.32 0.17 -27.17
C ALA A 364 20.17 1.12 -27.60
N PRO A 365 20.16 2.40 -27.16
CA PRO A 365 19.05 3.31 -27.45
C PRO A 365 18.96 3.68 -28.93
N PHE A 366 19.91 3.22 -29.74
CA PHE A 366 19.98 3.48 -31.18
C PHE A 366 19.59 2.28 -32.08
N GLY A 367 19.42 1.07 -31.52
CA GLY A 367 19.01 -0.11 -32.31
C GLY A 367 17.51 -0.44 -32.21
N GLY A 368 16.88 -0.13 -31.07
CA GLY A 368 15.51 -0.55 -30.76
C GLY A 368 14.40 0.14 -31.56
N VAL A 369 14.66 1.31 -32.15
CA VAL A 369 13.67 1.94 -33.06
C VAL A 369 13.54 1.12 -34.36
N LEU A 370 14.58 0.42 -34.81
CA LEU A 370 14.50 -0.42 -36.01
C LEU A 370 13.88 -1.81 -35.73
N GLU A 371 14.17 -2.41 -34.57
CA GLU A 371 13.59 -3.71 -34.18
C GLU A 371 12.13 -3.61 -33.72
N THR A 372 11.74 -2.52 -33.05
CA THR A 372 10.33 -2.29 -32.69
C THR A 372 9.48 -2.01 -33.94
N ILE A 373 10.04 -1.41 -34.99
CA ILE A 373 9.36 -1.23 -36.29
C ILE A 373 9.26 -2.57 -37.05
N ASN A 374 10.27 -3.44 -36.98
CA ASN A 374 10.19 -4.77 -37.60
C ASN A 374 9.16 -5.69 -36.93
N ASN A 375 9.05 -5.64 -35.59
CA ASN A 375 8.03 -6.42 -34.86
C ASN A 375 6.62 -5.81 -34.94
N PHE A 376 6.46 -4.56 -35.38
CA PHE A 376 5.14 -3.98 -35.69
C PHE A 376 4.63 -4.41 -37.08
N TYR A 377 5.49 -4.96 -37.95
CA TYR A 377 5.13 -5.32 -39.33
C TYR A 377 4.86 -6.81 -39.56
N THR A 378 5.12 -7.69 -38.59
CA THR A 378 4.79 -9.13 -38.66
C THR A 378 3.72 -9.51 -37.65
N TRP A 379 2.64 -8.73 -37.58
CA TRP A 379 1.43 -9.07 -36.83
C TRP A 379 0.65 -10.14 -37.61
N GLU A 380 1.16 -11.37 -37.59
CA GLU A 380 0.48 -12.54 -38.10
C GLU A 380 -0.11 -13.35 -36.92
N GLU A 381 -1.38 -13.74 -37.08
CA GLU A 381 -2.42 -13.92 -36.06
C GLU A 381 -2.31 -15.15 -35.13
N ASN A 382 -1.17 -15.83 -34.99
CA ASN A 382 -1.16 -17.16 -34.40
C ASN A 382 -0.32 -17.31 -33.13
N ASN A 383 -1.05 -17.49 -32.02
CA ASN A 383 -0.65 -18.04 -30.71
C ASN A 383 0.05 -17.09 -29.73
N ALA A 384 -0.80 -16.48 -28.90
CA ALA A 384 -0.48 -15.70 -27.71
C ALA A 384 0.12 -16.56 -26.58
N GLU A 385 1.37 -17.02 -26.75
CA GLU A 385 2.28 -16.98 -25.61
C GLU A 385 2.77 -15.54 -25.51
N VAL A 386 2.09 -14.76 -24.67
CA VAL A 386 2.58 -13.46 -24.23
C VAL A 386 3.99 -13.71 -23.69
N LEU A 387 5.01 -13.32 -24.47
CA LEU A 387 6.38 -13.24 -23.99
C LEU A 387 6.33 -12.42 -22.71
N ASN A 388 6.36 -13.11 -21.56
CA ASN A 388 6.53 -12.46 -20.28
C ASN A 388 7.74 -11.53 -20.48
N PRO A 389 7.58 -10.21 -20.27
CA PRO A 389 8.67 -9.27 -20.45
C PRO A 389 9.83 -9.86 -19.67
N ILE A 390 10.90 -10.17 -20.41
CA ILE A 390 12.13 -10.84 -20.00
C ILE A 390 12.27 -10.63 -18.50
N ASP A 391 12.07 -11.70 -17.72
CA ASP A 391 12.20 -11.71 -16.25
C ASP A 391 13.68 -11.49 -15.96
N SER A 392 14.04 -10.24 -16.17
CA SER A 392 15.39 -9.87 -16.43
C SER A 392 16.03 -9.77 -15.07
N LYS A 393 17.12 -10.50 -14.89
CA LYS A 393 17.98 -10.47 -13.69
C LYS A 393 18.66 -9.10 -13.51
N TYR A 394 17.93 -8.01 -13.75
CA TYR A 394 18.36 -6.63 -13.78
C TYR A 394 17.64 -5.96 -12.62
N GLY A 395 18.38 -5.62 -11.56
CA GLY A 395 17.74 -5.09 -10.37
C GLY A 395 18.62 -5.02 -9.14
N ASP A 396 19.66 -5.83 -9.05
CA ASP A 396 20.52 -5.87 -7.88
C ASP A 396 21.55 -4.73 -7.81
N TYR A 397 21.72 -3.96 -8.88
CA TYR A 397 22.67 -2.84 -8.93
C TYR A 397 22.34 -1.74 -7.89
N ILE A 398 23.35 -1.30 -7.12
CA ILE A 398 23.21 -0.16 -6.19
C ILE A 398 23.10 1.14 -6.98
N MET A 399 21.91 1.73 -6.99
CA MET A 399 21.60 2.93 -7.75
C MET A 399 21.56 4.22 -6.91
N GLY A 400 21.57 4.08 -5.59
CA GLY A 400 21.45 5.22 -4.70
C GLY A 400 21.72 4.90 -3.24
N ILE A 401 21.68 5.96 -2.44
CA ILE A 401 21.80 5.92 -0.99
C ILE A 401 20.74 6.80 -0.34
N GLN A 402 20.17 6.33 0.76
CA GLN A 402 19.30 7.09 1.65
C GLN A 402 20.04 7.34 2.96
N ILE A 403 20.26 8.62 3.27
CA ILE A 403 20.87 9.06 4.52
C ILE A 403 19.81 9.84 5.30
N PRO A 404 19.19 9.26 6.33
CA PRO A 404 18.13 9.95 7.06
C PRO A 404 18.70 11.04 7.99
N PHE A 405 17.97 12.14 8.16
CA PHE A 405 18.24 13.20 9.13
C PHE A 405 16.95 13.73 9.76
N ASN A 406 17.05 14.30 10.96
CA ASN A 406 15.93 14.91 11.66
C ASN A 406 15.73 16.36 11.17
N SER A 407 14.64 16.62 10.48
CA SER A 407 14.25 17.96 10.02
C SER A 407 13.17 18.55 10.92
N THR A 408 13.37 19.79 11.38
CA THR A 408 12.33 20.58 12.03
C THR A 408 11.39 21.25 11.02
N LEU A 409 11.81 21.38 9.76
CA LEU A 409 11.06 22.10 8.73
C LEU A 409 10.01 21.21 8.03
N ASN A 410 10.23 19.89 8.09
CA ASN A 410 9.33 18.88 7.50
C ASN A 410 8.54 18.12 8.57
N ALA A 411 8.52 18.61 9.82
CA ALA A 411 7.76 17.99 10.90
C ALA A 411 6.27 18.33 10.78
N ASP A 412 5.41 17.31 10.89
CA ASP A 412 3.97 17.51 10.93
C ASP A 412 3.56 18.28 12.21
N SER A 413 2.36 18.87 12.18
CA SER A 413 1.85 19.68 13.29
C SER A 413 1.75 18.85 14.58
N GLY A 414 2.73 18.99 15.47
CA GLY A 414 2.79 18.31 16.76
C GLY A 414 4.10 17.58 17.03
N GLU A 415 4.90 17.30 16.00
CA GLU A 415 6.20 16.67 16.16
C GLU A 415 7.33 17.70 16.16
N LYS A 416 8.37 17.47 16.97
CA LYS A 416 9.54 18.35 17.00
C LYS A 416 10.46 18.13 15.79
N TYR A 417 10.49 16.91 15.27
CA TYR A 417 11.36 16.49 14.17
C TYR A 417 10.65 15.41 13.35
N SER A 418 10.77 15.49 12.03
CA SER A 418 10.46 14.40 11.11
C SER A 418 11.74 13.83 10.50
N ALA A 419 11.81 12.51 10.36
CA ALA A 419 12.92 11.84 9.70
C ALA A 419 12.73 11.93 8.19
N VAL A 420 13.64 12.64 7.51
CA VAL A 420 13.64 12.84 6.05
C VAL A 420 14.99 12.45 5.47
N ASN A 421 15.07 12.17 4.17
CA ASN A 421 16.31 11.79 3.52
C ASN A 421 17.11 12.99 3.01
N PHE A 422 18.43 12.95 3.18
CA PHE A 422 19.33 13.79 2.39
C PHE A 422 19.13 13.51 0.91
N PHE A 423 19.18 14.58 0.13
CA PHE A 423 19.03 14.49 -1.31
C PHE A 423 19.99 15.47 -1.99
N MET A 424 20.38 15.16 -3.22
CA MET A 424 21.34 15.94 -3.99
C MET A 424 20.80 16.10 -5.41
N PRO A 425 19.98 17.11 -5.68
CA PRO A 425 19.39 17.30 -6.99
C PRO A 425 20.46 17.85 -7.94
N THR A 426 20.85 17.04 -8.91
CA THR A 426 21.88 17.33 -9.92
C THR A 426 21.31 17.21 -11.34
N GLY A 427 21.87 17.96 -12.28
CA GLY A 427 21.38 18.03 -13.67
C GLY A 427 20.69 19.36 -14.04
N GLY A 428 20.50 19.58 -15.35
CA GLY A 428 20.07 20.86 -15.93
C GLY A 428 18.62 21.27 -15.67
N PHE A 429 17.80 20.39 -15.09
CA PHE A 429 16.38 20.65 -14.82
C PHE A 429 16.11 21.10 -13.38
N HIS A 430 17.15 21.21 -12.54
CA HIS A 430 17.02 21.58 -11.14
C HIS A 430 17.31 23.07 -10.94
N THR A 431 16.38 23.77 -10.27
CA THR A 431 16.50 25.19 -9.93
C THR A 431 17.02 25.39 -8.50
N THR A 432 17.27 26.63 -8.08
CA THR A 432 17.59 26.94 -6.67
C THR A 432 16.53 26.41 -5.71
N ASN A 433 15.24 26.52 -6.07
CA ASN A 433 14.14 26.08 -5.22
C ASN A 433 14.10 24.56 -5.08
N SER A 434 14.58 23.82 -6.08
CA SER A 434 14.67 22.35 -5.97
C SER A 434 15.73 21.89 -4.97
N LYS A 435 16.66 22.77 -4.55
CA LYS A 435 17.71 22.46 -3.56
C LYS A 435 17.29 22.76 -2.13
N ASP A 436 16.06 23.24 -1.92
CA ASP A 436 15.57 23.60 -0.60
C ASP A 436 15.26 22.36 0.24
N VAL A 437 15.69 22.36 1.50
CA VAL A 437 15.51 21.26 2.47
C VAL A 437 14.03 20.88 2.67
N THR A 438 13.10 21.79 2.41
CA THR A 438 11.65 21.54 2.44
C THR A 438 11.17 20.56 1.37
N ASN A 439 11.97 20.30 0.33
CA ASN A 439 11.67 19.27 -0.64
C ASN A 439 12.08 17.86 -0.18
N ALA A 440 12.82 17.72 0.93
CA ALA A 440 13.25 16.43 1.42
C ALA A 440 12.05 15.54 1.73
N ARG A 441 12.03 14.33 1.17
CA ARG A 441 10.96 13.37 1.39
C ARG A 441 11.15 12.59 2.69
N PRO A 442 10.07 12.09 3.32
CA PRO A 442 10.15 11.19 4.47
C PRO A 442 11.17 10.06 4.26
N ALA A 443 11.86 9.67 5.33
CA ALA A 443 12.89 8.63 5.29
C ALA A 443 12.32 7.23 4.93
N SER A 444 10.99 7.08 5.00
CA SER A 444 10.24 5.90 4.58
C SER A 444 9.97 5.83 3.08
N ASP A 445 10.09 6.94 2.36
CA ASP A 445 9.75 6.99 0.93
C ASP A 445 10.76 6.17 0.12
N GLU A 446 10.26 5.45 -0.89
CA GLU A 446 11.08 4.64 -1.78
C GLU A 446 11.86 5.53 -2.76
N LEU A 447 13.17 5.31 -2.90
CA LEU A 447 13.96 6.03 -3.90
C LEU A 447 13.81 5.37 -5.28
N HIS A 448 13.14 6.06 -6.21
CA HIS A 448 12.98 5.60 -7.60
C HIS A 448 13.99 6.25 -8.55
N PHE A 449 14.65 5.45 -9.41
CA PHE A 449 15.77 5.92 -10.25
C PHE A 449 15.36 7.04 -11.21
N TRP A 450 14.18 6.93 -11.82
CA TRP A 450 13.79 7.78 -12.94
C TRP A 450 13.04 9.05 -12.55
N LEU A 451 12.38 9.07 -11.39
CA LEU A 451 11.35 10.07 -11.10
C LEU A 451 11.72 10.96 -9.92
N GLU A 452 12.56 10.49 -9.00
CA GLU A 452 12.68 11.12 -7.70
C GLU A 452 14.12 11.46 -7.36
N SER A 453 14.39 12.76 -7.20
CA SER A 453 15.68 13.30 -6.76
C SER A 453 15.65 13.78 -5.29
N TYR A 454 14.57 13.50 -4.56
CA TYR A 454 14.29 14.06 -3.23
C TYR A 454 14.17 13.00 -2.11
N ALA A 455 14.06 11.73 -2.47
CA ALA A 455 13.99 10.60 -1.53
C ALA A 455 15.35 9.99 -1.19
N GLY A 456 16.45 10.55 -1.73
CA GLY A 456 17.81 10.03 -1.56
C GLY A 456 18.81 10.67 -2.52
N ILE A 457 20.02 10.11 -2.57
CA ILE A 457 21.11 10.54 -3.45
C ILE A 457 21.37 9.41 -4.46
N LYS A 458 21.30 9.72 -5.75
CA LYS A 458 21.63 8.78 -6.83
C LYS A 458 23.15 8.67 -6.97
N GLY A 459 23.64 7.48 -7.28
CA GLY A 459 25.07 7.27 -7.42
C GLY A 459 25.50 5.81 -7.44
N ILE A 460 26.81 5.60 -7.33
CA ILE A 460 27.43 4.28 -7.40
C ILE A 460 28.39 4.05 -6.25
N VAL A 461 28.54 2.79 -5.84
CA VAL A 461 29.61 2.37 -4.94
C VAL A 461 30.87 2.14 -5.76
N THR A 462 31.92 2.93 -5.53
CA THR A 462 33.21 2.79 -6.25
C THR A 462 34.21 1.93 -5.51
N LYS A 463 34.07 1.82 -4.18
CA LYS A 463 34.92 0.99 -3.35
C LYS A 463 34.15 0.51 -2.13
N ALA A 464 34.30 -0.76 -1.77
CA ALA A 464 33.84 -1.29 -0.49
C ALA A 464 34.93 -2.19 0.09
N THR A 465 35.25 -1.97 1.36
CA THR A 465 36.24 -2.76 2.10
C THR A 465 35.56 -3.34 3.33
N PHE A 466 35.70 -4.65 3.53
CA PHE A 466 35.16 -5.35 4.70
C PHE A 466 36.30 -5.99 5.48
N THR A 467 36.38 -5.73 6.78
CA THR A 467 37.42 -6.28 7.66
C THR A 467 36.76 -7.00 8.83
N ARG A 468 36.98 -8.32 8.93
CA ARG A 468 36.52 -9.10 10.09
C ARG A 468 37.48 -8.90 11.26
N LEU A 469 36.95 -8.61 12.45
CA LEU A 469 37.74 -8.60 13.68
C LEU A 469 37.90 -10.05 14.18
N ALA A 470 39.13 -10.48 14.44
CA ALA A 470 39.41 -11.85 14.85
C ALA A 470 38.75 -12.15 16.21
N GLY A 471 37.98 -13.23 16.28
CA GLY A 471 37.34 -13.70 17.52
C GLY A 471 35.91 -13.19 17.76
N GLU A 472 35.42 -12.23 16.97
CA GLU A 472 34.05 -11.69 17.12
C GLU A 472 33.24 -11.83 15.82
N PRO A 473 31.90 -11.96 15.89
CA PRO A 473 31.01 -11.94 14.73
C PRO A 473 30.74 -10.48 14.27
N ILE A 474 31.81 -9.70 14.12
CA ILE A 474 31.73 -8.27 13.74
C ILE A 474 32.61 -8.01 12.52
N TYR A 475 32.06 -7.28 11.56
CA TYR A 475 32.76 -6.85 10.36
C TYR A 475 32.74 -5.33 10.26
N ASN A 476 33.91 -4.69 10.26
CA ASN A 476 34.01 -3.28 9.94
C ASN A 476 33.87 -3.09 8.43
N PHE A 477 33.18 -2.04 8.01
CA PHE A 477 33.10 -1.65 6.60
C PHE A 477 33.56 -0.22 6.35
N ASP A 478 34.17 0.01 5.18
CA ASP A 478 34.45 1.33 4.61
C ASP A 478 33.96 1.32 3.16
N ILE A 479 32.91 2.11 2.88
CA ILE A 479 32.26 2.19 1.57
C ILE A 479 32.42 3.61 1.04
N GLN A 480 32.96 3.72 -0.17
CA GLN A 480 33.01 4.95 -0.95
C GLN A 480 31.86 4.97 -1.96
N PHE A 481 31.00 5.96 -1.84
CA PHE A 481 29.89 6.22 -2.72
C PHE A 481 30.12 7.55 -3.47
N ILE A 482 29.91 7.54 -4.78
CA ILE A 482 30.03 8.72 -5.63
C ILE A 482 28.64 9.05 -6.19
N PRO A 483 28.08 10.24 -5.87
CA PRO A 483 26.86 10.70 -6.50
C PRO A 483 27.03 10.84 -8.01
N THR A 484 26.12 10.26 -8.79
CA THR A 484 26.07 10.40 -10.25
C THR A 484 24.63 10.45 -10.74
N ASP A 485 24.39 11.27 -11.75
CA ASP A 485 23.08 11.42 -12.39
C ASP A 485 22.75 10.25 -13.33
N TYR A 486 23.77 9.71 -13.98
CA TYR A 486 23.64 8.65 -14.96
C TYR A 486 24.67 7.56 -14.68
N VAL A 487 24.20 6.32 -14.71
CA VAL A 487 25.03 5.12 -14.69
C VAL A 487 24.80 4.46 -16.05
N ILE A 488 25.83 4.46 -16.88
CA ILE A 488 25.80 3.90 -18.23
C ILE A 488 26.46 2.53 -18.21
#